data_AF-A0A5N8ZIW4-F1
#
_entry.id   AF-A0A5N8ZIW4-F1
#
_cell.length_a   1.000
_cell.length_b   1.000
_cell.length_c   1.000
_cell.angle_alpha   90.00
_cell.angle_beta   90.00
_cell.angle_gamma   90.00
#
_symmetry.space_group_name_H-M   'P 1'
#
loop_
_entity.id
_entity.type
_entity.pdbx_description
1 polymer ?
#
loop_
_entity_poly.entity_id
_entity_poly.type
_entity_poly.pdbx_seq_one_letter_code
_entity_poly.pdbx_strand_id
1 'polypeptide(L)'
;MQAIEGGLDAARVQALKESGAIGPDDPMGEEVAHSVKVENTDYGLLVGTGLESPEGDSALHVTHWMMPFYTTTVIDRSGIFEGVAWVPIDNQSTMAFPVTYCPKKALSKNLLTQIRQGKRIHPKLIEDSYKRKLNRSNSFLSPGQERTSDFASRFTTAFEMALACQESMGSIVDRTHEMLSANDIAIENARTKLMQAAVDLMEGTIPVIINRGDRYRVRSYRSKKSYPLDTIEITKGVTPDV
;
A
#
# COMPACT_ATOMS: atom_id res chain seq x y z
N MET A 1 9.69 -0.41 9.50
CA MET A 1 8.22 -0.28 9.51
C MET A 1 7.73 0.95 8.74
N GLN A 2 8.38 2.11 8.85
CA GLN A 2 7.95 3.33 8.15
C GLN A 2 7.55 3.11 6.69
N ALA A 3 8.34 2.36 5.91
CA ALA A 3 8.07 2.05 4.50
C ALA A 3 6.75 1.28 4.24
N ILE A 4 6.33 0.40 5.14
CA ILE A 4 5.09 -0.38 4.97
C ILE A 4 3.83 0.46 5.30
N GLU A 5 3.96 1.44 6.20
CA GLU A 5 2.82 2.19 6.76
C GLU A 5 2.07 2.98 5.68
N GLY A 6 2.75 3.52 4.67
CA GLY A 6 2.10 4.22 3.55
C GLY A 6 1.16 3.33 2.72
N GLY A 7 1.35 2.00 2.75
CA GLY A 7 0.44 1.03 2.13
C GLY A 7 -0.75 0.63 3.02
N LEU A 8 -0.73 0.98 4.30
CA LEU A 8 -1.79 0.71 5.29
C LEU A 8 -2.60 1.96 5.62
N ASP A 9 -2.04 3.14 5.34
CA ASP A 9 -2.66 4.44 5.54
C ASP A 9 -3.76 4.69 4.50
N ALA A 10 -5.01 4.54 4.94
CA ALA A 10 -6.18 4.86 4.12
C ALA A 10 -6.45 6.38 4.03
N ALA A 11 -6.03 7.16 5.03
CA ALA A 11 -6.23 8.61 5.06
C ALA A 11 -5.35 9.33 4.03
N ARG A 12 -4.18 8.76 3.69
CA ARG A 12 -3.31 9.23 2.60
C ARG A 12 -4.06 9.47 1.30
N VAL A 13 -5.03 8.63 0.97
CA VAL A 13 -5.80 8.73 -0.29
C VAL A 13 -6.47 10.10 -0.43
N GLN A 14 -7.14 10.53 0.65
CA GLN A 14 -7.84 11.81 0.66
C GLN A 14 -6.86 12.97 0.53
N ALA A 15 -5.76 12.94 1.29
CA ALA A 15 -4.74 13.98 1.23
C ALA A 15 -4.10 14.11 -0.16
N LEU A 16 -3.83 12.98 -0.83
CA LEU A 16 -3.29 12.99 -2.20
C LEU A 16 -4.31 13.53 -3.21
N LYS A 17 -5.59 13.19 -3.05
CA LYS A 17 -6.67 13.72 -3.90
C LYS A 17 -6.81 15.23 -3.74
N GLU A 18 -6.82 15.73 -2.51
CA GLU A 18 -6.89 17.17 -2.21
C GLU A 18 -5.69 17.94 -2.74
N SER A 19 -4.52 17.31 -2.81
CA SER A 19 -3.31 17.91 -3.38
C SER A 19 -3.35 18.12 -4.91
N GLY A 20 -4.32 17.51 -5.61
CA GLY A 20 -4.42 17.58 -7.07
C GLY A 20 -3.39 16.76 -7.84
N ALA A 21 -2.54 15.99 -7.16
CA ALA A 21 -1.53 15.12 -7.80
C ALA A 21 -2.12 13.89 -8.52
N ILE A 22 -3.38 13.54 -8.22
CA ILE A 22 -4.07 12.42 -8.88
C ILE A 22 -4.69 12.95 -10.18
N GLY A 23 -3.96 12.80 -11.29
CA GLY A 23 -4.51 13.06 -12.62
C GLY A 23 -5.64 12.08 -12.96
N PRO A 24 -6.59 12.45 -13.84
CA PRO A 24 -7.70 11.58 -14.24
C PRO A 24 -7.24 10.28 -14.93
N ASP A 25 -6.01 10.28 -15.48
CA ASP A 25 -5.41 9.14 -16.18
C ASP A 25 -4.54 8.25 -15.26
N ASP A 26 -4.52 8.50 -13.95
CA ASP A 26 -3.78 7.65 -13.00
C ASP A 26 -4.49 6.28 -12.87
N PRO A 27 -3.84 5.17 -13.26
CA PRO A 27 -4.43 3.83 -13.09
C PRO A 27 -4.65 3.43 -11.62
N MET A 28 -4.08 4.17 -10.68
CA MET A 28 -4.27 4.02 -9.22
C MET A 28 -5.10 5.16 -8.64
N GLY A 29 -5.96 5.84 -9.41
CA GLY A 29 -6.94 6.77 -8.86
C GLY A 29 -7.75 6.09 -7.74
N GLU A 30 -7.40 6.38 -6.48
CA GLU A 30 -7.97 5.75 -5.31
C GLU A 30 -9.25 6.50 -4.89
N GLU A 31 -10.30 5.74 -4.58
CA GLU A 31 -11.57 6.27 -4.07
C GLU A 31 -11.39 6.62 -2.58
N VAL A 32 -12.06 7.68 -2.12
CA VAL A 32 -11.86 8.25 -0.78
C VAL A 32 -12.37 7.29 0.29
N ALA A 33 -11.48 6.87 1.19
CA ALA A 33 -11.81 6.06 2.35
C ALA A 33 -12.63 6.84 3.38
N HIS A 34 -13.72 6.24 3.87
CA HIS A 34 -14.59 6.85 4.89
C HIS A 34 -14.51 6.11 6.22
N SER A 35 -14.26 4.81 6.20
CA SER A 35 -14.09 3.99 7.40
C SER A 35 -13.14 2.83 7.15
N VAL A 36 -12.41 2.45 8.21
CA VAL A 36 -11.42 1.38 8.19
C VAL A 36 -11.74 0.40 9.32
N LYS A 37 -11.82 -0.89 9.00
CA LYS A 37 -11.89 -1.99 9.97
C LYS A 37 -10.71 -2.93 9.73
N VAL A 38 -10.18 -3.51 10.80
CA VAL A 38 -9.01 -4.39 10.75
C VAL A 38 -9.30 -5.67 11.49
N GLU A 39 -8.90 -6.79 10.91
CA GLU A 39 -8.94 -8.10 11.55
C GLU A 39 -7.53 -8.67 11.66
N ASN A 40 -7.21 -9.19 12.85
CA ASN A 40 -5.97 -9.89 13.10
C ASN A 40 -6.03 -11.30 12.49
N THR A 41 -5.02 -11.66 11.72
CA THR A 41 -4.89 -12.98 11.12
C THR A 41 -3.61 -13.68 11.57
N ASP A 42 -3.46 -14.94 11.17
CA ASP A 42 -2.24 -15.71 11.38
C ASP A 42 -1.08 -15.24 10.49
N TYR A 43 -1.36 -14.59 9.36
CA TYR A 43 -0.35 -14.03 8.46
C TYR A 43 -0.02 -12.56 8.70
N GLY A 44 -0.84 -11.83 9.45
CA GLY A 44 -0.71 -10.39 9.59
C GLY A 44 -2.05 -9.74 9.87
N LEU A 45 -2.51 -8.89 8.95
CA LEU A 45 -3.77 -8.18 9.04
C LEU A 45 -4.56 -8.28 7.74
N LEU A 46 -5.88 -8.35 7.90
CA LEU A 46 -6.85 -8.06 6.86
C LEU A 46 -7.41 -6.67 7.14
N VAL A 47 -7.31 -5.78 6.15
CA VAL A 47 -7.77 -4.39 6.24
C VAL A 47 -8.97 -4.21 5.32
N GLY A 48 -10.12 -3.90 5.90
CA GLY A 48 -11.35 -3.56 5.19
C GLY A 48 -11.56 -2.06 5.16
N THR A 49 -11.77 -1.50 3.96
CA THR A 49 -12.02 -0.07 3.76
C THR A 49 -13.39 0.12 3.11
N GLY A 50 -14.25 0.89 3.78
CA GLY A 50 -15.52 1.34 3.25
C GLY A 50 -15.39 2.66 2.51
N LEU A 51 -15.97 2.71 1.32
CA LEU A 51 -16.07 3.89 0.48
C LEU A 51 -17.52 4.29 0.43
N GLU A 52 -17.89 5.41 1.04
CA GLU A 52 -19.25 5.94 0.94
C GLU A 52 -19.39 6.76 -0.35
N SER A 53 -20.53 6.61 -1.02
CA SER A 53 -20.93 7.46 -2.14
C SER A 53 -22.13 8.32 -1.71
N PRO A 54 -22.18 9.61 -2.09
CA PRO A 54 -23.36 10.46 -1.93
C PRO A 54 -24.63 9.86 -2.55
N GLU A 55 -24.47 8.98 -3.54
CA GLU A 55 -25.56 8.30 -4.25
C GLU A 55 -26.05 7.02 -3.52
N GLY A 56 -25.48 6.68 -2.35
CA GLY A 56 -25.87 5.52 -1.55
C GLY A 56 -25.15 4.21 -1.90
N ASP A 57 -24.19 4.26 -2.83
CA ASP A 57 -23.39 3.11 -3.22
C ASP A 57 -22.08 3.00 -2.41
N SER A 58 -22.05 2.11 -1.41
CA SER A 58 -20.90 1.85 -0.54
C SER A 58 -19.99 0.73 -1.08
N ALA A 59 -18.81 1.03 -1.61
CA ALA A 59 -17.88 -0.04 -2.02
C ALA A 59 -17.05 -0.55 -0.83
N LEU A 60 -16.82 -1.87 -0.77
CA LEU A 60 -15.91 -2.51 0.19
C LEU A 60 -14.64 -2.94 -0.53
N HIS A 61 -13.50 -2.46 -0.04
CA HIS A 61 -12.18 -2.88 -0.45
C HIS A 61 -11.51 -3.68 0.66
N VAL A 62 -10.81 -4.76 0.29
CA VAL A 62 -10.03 -5.56 1.23
C VAL A 62 -8.60 -5.65 0.74
N THR A 63 -7.66 -5.28 1.61
CA THR A 63 -6.21 -5.44 1.42
C THR A 63 -5.61 -6.22 2.57
N HIS A 64 -4.36 -6.64 2.39
CA HIS A 64 -3.63 -7.43 3.35
C HIS A 64 -2.28 -6.78 3.66
N TRP A 65 -1.94 -6.76 4.94
CA TRP A 65 -0.56 -6.74 5.37
C TRP A 65 -0.16 -8.15 5.76
N MET A 66 0.85 -8.69 5.10
CA MET A 66 1.42 -9.98 5.47
C MET A 66 2.76 -9.69 6.14
N MET A 67 2.83 -9.99 7.43
CA MET A 67 4.02 -9.78 8.25
C MET A 67 5.19 -10.58 7.63
N PRO A 68 6.42 -10.03 7.56
CA PRO A 68 6.80 -8.76 8.19
C PRO A 68 6.64 -7.54 7.28
N PHE A 69 6.65 -7.73 5.96
CA PHE A 69 6.95 -6.63 5.04
C PHE A 69 6.20 -6.67 3.71
N TYR A 70 5.11 -7.42 3.58
CA TYR A 70 4.34 -7.44 2.34
C TYR A 70 3.03 -6.66 2.49
N THR A 71 2.70 -5.85 1.50
CA THR A 71 1.40 -5.16 1.40
C THR A 71 0.76 -5.47 0.07
N THR A 72 -0.56 -5.68 0.04
CA THR A 72 -1.32 -5.76 -1.22
C THR A 72 -2.07 -4.46 -1.46
N THR A 73 -2.30 -4.10 -2.72
CA THR A 73 -3.28 -3.06 -3.06
C THR A 73 -4.64 -3.69 -3.37
N VAL A 74 -5.67 -2.85 -3.45
CA VAL A 74 -7.00 -3.28 -3.85
C VAL A 74 -6.95 -3.84 -5.28
N ILE A 75 -7.59 -4.98 -5.51
CA ILE A 75 -7.72 -5.55 -6.86
C ILE A 75 -8.35 -4.53 -7.81
N ASP A 76 -7.79 -4.41 -9.00
CA ASP A 76 -8.37 -3.53 -10.02
C ASP A 76 -9.64 -4.14 -10.66
N ARG A 77 -10.43 -3.30 -11.33
CA ARG A 77 -11.69 -3.72 -11.96
C ARG A 77 -11.50 -4.74 -13.09
N SER A 78 -10.29 -4.89 -13.62
CA SER A 78 -9.93 -5.82 -14.69
C SER A 78 -9.38 -7.17 -14.21
N GLY A 79 -9.28 -7.34 -12.89
CA GLY A 79 -8.81 -8.56 -12.21
C GLY A 79 -7.30 -8.65 -12.06
N ILE A 80 -6.59 -7.53 -12.02
CA ILE A 80 -5.16 -7.49 -11.74
C ILE A 80 -4.92 -7.29 -10.25
N PHE A 81 -4.01 -8.11 -9.73
CA PHE A 81 -3.54 -8.07 -8.36
C PHE A 81 -2.18 -7.38 -8.29
N GLU A 82 -2.00 -6.62 -7.23
CA GLU A 82 -0.80 -5.83 -7.00
C GLU A 82 -0.39 -5.87 -5.54
N GLY A 83 0.90 -5.77 -5.29
CA GLY A 83 1.47 -5.72 -3.95
C GLY A 83 2.96 -5.39 -3.99
N VAL A 84 3.51 -5.08 -2.83
CA VAL A 84 4.91 -4.67 -2.67
C VAL A 84 5.51 -5.46 -1.52
N ALA A 85 6.71 -6.02 -1.73
CA ALA A 85 7.56 -6.50 -0.65
C ALA A 85 8.55 -5.39 -0.26
N TRP A 86 8.47 -4.93 0.98
CA TRP A 86 9.27 -3.85 1.55
C TRP A 86 10.45 -4.42 2.34
N VAL A 87 11.39 -5.03 1.63
CA VAL A 87 12.48 -5.81 2.24
C VAL A 87 13.45 -4.87 2.97
N PRO A 88 13.59 -4.97 4.30
CA PRO A 88 14.59 -4.20 5.03
C PRO A 88 15.98 -4.65 4.60
N ILE A 89 16.83 -3.69 4.22
CA ILE A 89 18.24 -3.95 3.89
C ILE A 89 19.11 -3.74 5.13
N ASP A 90 18.88 -2.61 5.80
CA ASP A 90 19.58 -2.16 6.99
C ASP A 90 18.63 -1.31 7.86
N ASN A 91 19.18 -0.65 8.89
CA ASN A 91 18.39 0.15 9.84
C ASN A 91 17.69 1.38 9.22
N GLN A 92 18.16 1.84 8.07
CA GLN A 92 17.73 3.11 7.44
C GLN A 92 17.26 2.94 6.00
N SER A 93 17.43 1.76 5.40
CA SER A 93 17.16 1.50 3.99
C SER A 93 16.22 0.31 3.79
N THR A 94 15.28 0.47 2.87
CA THR A 94 14.33 -0.58 2.46
C THR A 94 14.36 -0.71 0.94
N MET A 95 14.42 -1.94 0.43
CA MET A 95 14.20 -2.24 -0.98
C MET A 95 12.73 -2.56 -1.21
N ALA A 96 12.10 -1.90 -2.17
CA ALA A 96 10.72 -2.20 -2.57
C ALA A 96 10.70 -3.09 -3.81
N PHE A 97 10.01 -4.23 -3.73
CA PHE A 97 9.76 -5.13 -4.85
C PHE A 97 8.27 -5.13 -5.20
N PRO A 98 7.82 -4.27 -6.12
CA PRO A 98 6.46 -4.29 -6.60
C PRO A 98 6.18 -5.50 -7.49
N VAL A 99 5.01 -6.10 -7.33
CA VAL A 99 4.55 -7.28 -8.08
C VAL A 99 3.16 -7.01 -8.63
N THR A 100 3.00 -7.21 -9.94
CA THR A 100 1.71 -7.13 -10.64
C THR A 100 1.45 -8.45 -11.33
N TYR A 101 0.28 -9.06 -11.11
CA TYR A 101 -0.05 -10.35 -11.69
C TYR A 101 -1.56 -10.54 -11.94
N CYS A 102 -1.89 -11.48 -12.82
CA CYS A 102 -3.26 -11.93 -13.03
C CYS A 102 -3.27 -13.47 -13.09
N PRO A 103 -3.99 -14.16 -12.17
CA PRO A 103 -4.05 -15.62 -12.15
C PRO A 103 -4.73 -16.25 -13.37
N LYS A 104 -5.65 -15.51 -14.02
CA LYS A 104 -6.56 -16.06 -15.03
C LYS A 104 -6.10 -15.81 -16.47
N LYS A 105 -5.17 -14.89 -16.71
CA LYS A 105 -4.77 -14.47 -18.05
C LYS A 105 -3.40 -13.80 -18.04
N ALA A 106 -2.76 -13.77 -19.20
CA ALA A 106 -1.55 -12.97 -19.42
C ALA A 106 -1.83 -11.46 -19.25
N LEU A 107 -0.84 -10.72 -18.77
CA LEU A 107 -0.90 -9.27 -18.70
C LEU A 107 -0.94 -8.68 -20.11
N SER A 108 -1.80 -7.67 -20.32
CA SER A 108 -1.93 -7.03 -21.63
C SER A 108 -0.68 -6.23 -22.00
N LYS A 109 -0.43 -6.06 -23.30
CA LYS A 109 0.68 -5.21 -23.79
C LYS A 109 0.58 -3.78 -23.24
N ASN A 110 -0.63 -3.23 -23.16
CA ASN A 110 -0.86 -1.90 -22.61
C ASN A 110 -0.45 -1.81 -21.12
N LEU A 111 -0.85 -2.79 -20.30
CA LEU A 111 -0.49 -2.83 -18.88
C LEU A 111 1.02 -2.96 -18.69
N LEU A 112 1.68 -3.81 -19.47
CA LEU A 112 3.14 -3.94 -19.43
C LEU A 112 3.85 -2.64 -19.83
N THR A 113 3.30 -1.90 -20.79
CA THR A 113 3.81 -0.57 -21.16
C THR A 113 3.64 0.43 -20.03
N GLN A 114 2.48 0.46 -19.35
CA GLN A 114 2.24 1.33 -18.20
C GLN A 114 3.24 1.05 -17.06
N ILE A 115 3.46 -0.22 -16.72
CA ILE A 115 4.46 -0.64 -15.71
C ILE A 115 5.85 -0.11 -16.07
N ARG A 116 6.31 -0.32 -17.31
CA ARG A 116 7.61 0.18 -17.78
C ARG A 116 7.70 1.72 -17.80
N GLN A 117 6.56 2.39 -17.91
CA GLN A 117 6.48 3.85 -17.92
C GLN A 117 6.41 4.47 -16.52
N GLY A 118 6.58 3.69 -15.45
CA GLY A 118 6.59 4.25 -14.10
C GLY A 118 5.21 4.41 -13.47
N LYS A 119 4.19 3.70 -13.98
CA LYS A 119 2.80 3.82 -13.49
C LYS A 119 2.46 2.70 -12.51
N ARG A 120 1.32 2.85 -11.85
CA ARG A 120 0.82 1.93 -10.83
C ARG A 120 1.77 1.90 -9.62
N ILE A 121 2.10 0.72 -9.11
CA ILE A 121 3.06 0.55 -8.01
C ILE A 121 4.53 0.47 -8.46
N HIS A 122 4.82 0.74 -9.75
CA HIS A 122 6.15 0.57 -10.34
C HIS A 122 6.76 1.93 -10.68
N PRO A 123 7.46 2.61 -9.76
CA PRO A 123 8.10 3.89 -10.04
C PRO A 123 9.23 3.76 -11.08
N LYS A 124 9.55 4.84 -11.81
CA LYS A 124 10.70 4.81 -12.73
C LYS A 124 12.00 4.76 -11.95
N LEU A 125 12.93 3.91 -12.41
CA LEU A 125 14.28 3.84 -11.88
C LEU A 125 15.26 4.66 -12.76
N ILE A 126 16.35 5.12 -12.14
CA ILE A 126 17.52 5.63 -12.86
C ILE A 126 18.09 4.48 -13.69
N GLU A 127 18.52 4.78 -14.92
CA GLU A 127 19.15 3.78 -15.80
C GLU A 127 20.35 3.13 -15.11
N ASP A 128 20.48 1.81 -15.27
CA ASP A 128 21.50 0.99 -14.61
C ASP A 128 21.56 1.12 -13.07
N SER A 129 20.43 1.41 -12.44
CA SER A 129 20.33 1.58 -10.99
C SER A 129 19.04 1.01 -10.41
N TYR A 130 19.05 0.76 -9.10
CA TYR A 130 17.86 0.42 -8.31
C TYR A 130 17.22 1.62 -7.62
N LYS A 131 17.77 2.84 -7.81
CA LYS A 131 17.23 4.06 -7.24
C LYS A 131 16.12 4.63 -8.13
N ARG A 132 15.06 5.14 -7.50
CA ARG A 132 13.97 5.85 -8.19
C ARG A 132 14.48 7.11 -8.86
N LYS A 133 13.90 7.48 -10.00
CA LYS A 133 14.22 8.74 -10.71
C LYS A 133 13.88 9.96 -9.87
N LEU A 134 12.77 9.94 -9.14
CA LEU A 134 12.41 10.96 -8.17
C LEU A 134 12.71 10.43 -6.78
N ASN A 135 13.68 11.01 -6.10
CA ASN A 135 14.12 10.56 -4.80
C ASN A 135 14.63 11.73 -3.95
N ARG A 136 14.88 11.48 -2.67
CA ARG A 136 15.36 12.52 -1.75
C ARG A 136 16.62 13.27 -2.23
N SER A 137 17.57 12.60 -2.89
CA SER A 137 18.84 13.21 -3.30
C SER A 137 18.70 14.28 -4.38
N ASN A 138 17.62 14.23 -5.18
CA ASN A 138 17.31 15.25 -6.18
C ASN A 138 16.09 16.10 -5.81
N SER A 139 15.70 16.11 -4.53
CA SER A 139 14.51 16.83 -4.05
C SER A 139 13.22 16.45 -4.79
N PHE A 140 13.16 15.23 -5.32
CA PHE A 140 12.05 14.71 -6.12
C PHE A 140 11.74 15.56 -7.37
N LEU A 141 12.77 16.12 -8.01
CA LEU A 141 12.63 16.92 -9.23
C LEU A 141 13.05 16.12 -10.47
N SER A 142 12.24 16.21 -11.52
CA SER A 142 12.66 15.74 -12.85
C SER A 142 13.76 16.63 -13.42
N PRO A 143 14.63 16.12 -14.32
CA PRO A 143 15.63 16.96 -14.99
C PRO A 143 15.00 18.17 -15.67
N GLY A 144 15.51 19.37 -15.39
CA GLY A 144 14.99 20.63 -15.94
C GLY A 144 13.71 21.15 -15.28
N GLN A 145 13.16 20.44 -14.29
CA GLN A 145 12.02 20.93 -13.52
C GLN A 145 12.48 21.94 -12.46
N GLU A 146 11.89 23.13 -12.49
CA GLU A 146 12.12 24.13 -11.46
C GLU A 146 11.42 23.75 -10.15
N ARG A 147 12.03 24.16 -9.04
CA ARG A 147 11.44 23.96 -7.72
C ARG A 147 10.25 24.89 -7.54
N THR A 148 9.05 24.34 -7.62
CA THR A 148 7.80 25.03 -7.30
C THR A 148 7.49 24.97 -5.80
N SER A 149 6.69 25.91 -5.31
CA SER A 149 6.11 25.87 -3.95
C SER A 149 5.14 24.71 -3.78
N ASP A 150 4.48 24.30 -4.86
CA ASP A 150 3.57 23.16 -4.87
C ASP A 150 4.32 21.82 -5.06
N PHE A 151 4.45 21.04 -3.99
CA PHE A 151 5.12 19.74 -4.01
C PHE A 151 4.40 18.72 -4.91
N ALA A 152 3.06 18.76 -4.94
CA ALA A 152 2.23 17.81 -5.69
C ALA A 152 2.49 17.87 -7.19
N SER A 153 2.72 19.08 -7.73
CA SER A 153 3.04 19.33 -9.15
C SER A 153 4.28 18.59 -9.69
N ARG A 154 5.07 17.95 -8.83
CA ARG A 154 6.28 17.19 -9.22
C ARG A 154 5.99 15.76 -9.66
N PHE A 155 4.79 15.27 -9.40
CA PHE A 155 4.44 13.87 -9.59
C PHE A 155 3.34 13.72 -10.64
N THR A 156 3.39 12.59 -11.34
CA THR A 156 2.38 12.22 -12.34
C THR A 156 1.55 11.02 -11.90
N THR A 157 1.87 10.43 -10.74
CA THR A 157 1.13 9.32 -10.14
C THR A 157 1.02 9.51 -8.63
N ALA A 158 -0.10 9.06 -8.08
CA ALA A 158 -0.38 9.05 -6.65
C ALA A 158 0.64 8.22 -5.87
N PHE A 159 1.08 7.10 -6.43
CA PHE A 159 2.04 6.20 -5.78
C PHE A 159 3.43 6.84 -5.67
N GLU A 160 3.93 7.49 -6.73
CA GLU A 160 5.24 8.16 -6.68
C GLU A 160 5.22 9.33 -5.67
N MET A 161 4.11 10.08 -5.60
CA MET A 161 3.94 11.12 -4.58
C MET A 161 3.88 10.52 -3.17
N ALA A 162 3.15 9.42 -2.97
CA ALA A 162 3.07 8.72 -1.69
C ALA A 162 4.46 8.32 -1.18
N LEU A 163 5.28 7.71 -2.05
CA LEU A 163 6.67 7.36 -1.75
C LEU A 163 7.51 8.59 -1.39
N ALA A 164 7.31 9.71 -2.09
CA ALA A 164 8.04 10.94 -1.82
C ALA A 164 7.64 11.56 -0.48
N CYS A 165 6.36 11.60 -0.14
CA CYS A 165 5.88 12.02 1.18
C CYS A 165 6.51 11.16 2.27
N GLN A 166 6.52 9.84 2.10
CA GLN A 166 7.09 8.90 3.06
C GLN A 166 8.61 9.04 3.24
N GLU A 167 9.36 9.25 2.15
CA GLU A 167 10.80 9.52 2.23
C GLU A 167 11.12 10.91 2.79
N SER A 168 10.20 11.87 2.63
CA SER A 168 10.40 13.24 3.14
C SER A 168 10.42 13.29 4.68
N MET A 169 9.74 12.35 5.35
CA MET A 169 9.73 12.20 6.81
C MET A 169 11.11 11.89 7.42
N GLY A 170 12.10 11.53 6.59
CA GLY A 170 13.43 11.10 7.04
C GLY A 170 13.59 9.59 7.05
N SER A 171 14.82 9.11 7.30
CA SER A 171 15.12 7.66 7.30
C SER A 171 14.41 6.94 8.45
N ILE A 172 14.34 7.57 9.62
CA ILE A 172 13.61 7.11 10.80
C ILE A 172 12.91 8.32 11.40
N VAL A 173 11.59 8.37 11.30
CA VAL A 173 10.78 9.42 11.93
C VAL A 173 10.74 9.24 13.46
N ASP A 174 10.90 10.33 14.19
CA ASP A 174 10.64 10.39 15.63
C ASP A 174 9.12 10.37 15.88
N ARG A 175 8.65 9.34 16.59
CA ARG A 175 7.23 9.07 16.84
C ARG A 175 6.77 9.48 18.23
N THR A 176 7.63 10.08 19.05
CA THR A 176 7.29 10.49 20.44
C THR A 176 6.14 11.51 20.50
N HIS A 177 5.91 12.23 19.41
CA HIS A 177 4.85 13.22 19.26
C HIS A 177 3.75 12.81 18.25
N GLU A 178 3.81 11.59 17.71
CA GLU A 178 2.83 11.12 16.75
C GLU A 178 1.49 10.82 17.44
N MET A 179 0.40 11.34 16.90
CA MET A 179 -0.95 11.11 17.39
C MET A 179 -1.75 10.36 16.33
N LEU A 180 -2.03 9.08 16.59
CA LEU A 180 -2.85 8.25 15.71
C LEU A 180 -4.34 8.54 15.90
N SER A 181 -5.08 8.59 14.81
CA SER A 181 -6.53 8.74 14.78
C SER A 181 -7.22 7.39 14.58
N ALA A 182 -8.55 7.36 14.65
CA ALA A 182 -9.32 6.14 14.40
C ALA A 182 -9.11 5.54 12.99
N ASN A 183 -8.72 6.36 12.00
CA ASN A 183 -8.41 5.89 10.65
C ASN A 183 -7.05 5.18 10.55
N ASP A 184 -6.20 5.32 11.57
CA ASP A 184 -4.85 4.72 11.64
C ASP A 184 -4.85 3.35 12.32
N ILE A 185 -6.03 2.77 12.56
CA ILE A 185 -6.22 1.47 13.23
C ILE A 185 -5.40 0.33 12.59
N ALA A 186 -5.17 0.37 11.27
CA ALA A 186 -4.32 -0.60 10.57
C ALA A 186 -2.84 -0.41 10.88
N ILE A 187 -2.37 0.83 10.98
CA ILE A 187 -0.99 1.17 11.36
C ILE A 187 -0.75 0.76 12.81
N GLU A 188 -1.68 1.09 13.70
CA GLU A 188 -1.62 0.71 15.12
C GLU A 188 -1.52 -0.81 15.29
N ASN A 189 -2.42 -1.57 14.65
CA ASN A 189 -2.40 -3.03 14.75
C ASN A 189 -1.14 -3.63 14.14
N ALA A 190 -0.65 -3.10 13.02
CA ALA A 190 0.57 -3.61 12.38
C ALA A 190 1.80 -3.38 13.27
N ARG A 191 1.87 -2.19 13.88
CA ARG A 191 2.88 -1.82 14.87
C ARG A 191 2.89 -2.79 16.04
N THR A 192 1.74 -2.92 16.71
CA THR A 192 1.57 -3.79 17.87
C THR A 192 1.94 -5.23 17.55
N LYS A 193 1.45 -5.78 16.42
CA LYS A 193 1.74 -7.16 16.03
C LYS A 193 3.23 -7.38 15.76
N LEU A 194 3.91 -6.46 15.06
CA LEU A 194 5.34 -6.62 14.78
C LEU A 194 6.21 -6.45 16.02
N MET A 195 5.85 -5.53 16.92
CA MET A 195 6.53 -5.39 18.21
C MET A 195 6.38 -6.64 19.06
N GLN A 196 5.16 -7.19 19.13
CA GLN A 196 4.92 -8.45 19.85
C GLN A 196 5.74 -9.59 19.25
N ALA A 197 5.78 -9.73 17.92
CA ALA A 197 6.57 -10.76 17.26
C ALA A 197 8.09 -10.62 17.54
N ALA A 198 8.59 -9.39 17.73
CA ALA A 198 9.98 -9.15 18.12
C ALA A 198 10.24 -9.54 19.58
N VAL A 199 9.33 -9.19 20.50
CA VAL A 199 9.39 -9.58 21.92
C VAL A 199 9.32 -11.10 22.06
N ASP A 200 8.35 -11.75 21.41
CA ASP A 200 8.19 -13.20 21.38
C ASP A 200 9.49 -13.89 20.93
N LEU A 201 10.10 -13.38 19.86
CA LEU A 201 11.36 -13.92 19.34
C LEU A 201 12.52 -13.75 20.34
N MET A 202 12.59 -12.61 21.04
CA MET A 202 13.58 -12.39 22.11
C MET A 202 13.39 -13.34 23.29
N GLU A 203 12.15 -13.72 23.59
CA GLU A 203 11.79 -14.67 24.65
C GLU A 203 11.87 -16.15 24.21
N GLY A 204 12.27 -16.40 22.96
CA GLY A 204 12.47 -17.75 22.42
C GLY A 204 11.24 -18.35 21.72
N THR A 205 10.16 -17.59 21.58
CA THR A 205 8.96 -17.98 20.82
C THR A 205 9.09 -17.52 19.37
N ILE A 206 9.29 -18.46 18.46
CA ILE A 206 9.40 -18.15 17.03
C ILE A 206 7.99 -17.83 16.47
N PRO A 207 7.78 -16.67 15.82
CA PRO A 207 6.51 -16.36 15.18
C PRO A 207 6.09 -17.43 14.18
N VAL A 208 4.88 -17.96 14.36
CA VAL A 208 4.33 -19.10 13.59
C VAL A 208 4.43 -18.90 12.07
N ILE A 209 4.34 -17.66 11.62
CA ILE A 209 4.29 -17.32 10.21
C ILE A 209 5.57 -17.68 9.43
N ILE A 210 6.72 -17.77 10.11
CA ILE A 210 8.02 -18.06 9.47
C ILE A 210 8.01 -19.41 8.73
N ASN A 211 7.25 -20.39 9.23
CA ASN A 211 7.15 -21.74 8.63
C ASN A 211 5.80 -22.00 7.94
N ARG A 212 4.98 -20.95 7.74
CA ARG A 212 3.60 -21.07 7.29
C ARG A 212 3.31 -20.21 6.07
N GLY A 213 4.15 -20.35 5.04
CA GLY A 213 3.98 -19.66 3.76
C GLY A 213 2.64 -19.97 3.06
N ASP A 214 1.98 -21.08 3.43
CA ASP A 214 0.61 -21.38 3.01
C ASP A 214 -0.40 -20.31 3.44
N ARG A 215 -0.14 -19.59 4.53
CA ARG A 215 -1.02 -18.52 5.05
C ARG A 215 -0.93 -17.22 4.28
N TYR A 216 0.12 -17.03 3.49
CA TYR A 216 0.23 -15.90 2.55
C TYR A 216 -0.59 -16.10 1.27
N ARG A 217 -1.29 -17.22 1.10
CA ARG A 217 -2.12 -17.51 -0.08
C ARG A 217 -3.46 -16.78 -0.02
N VAL A 218 -3.40 -15.46 0.13
CA VAL A 218 -4.56 -14.56 0.17
C VAL A 218 -4.59 -13.66 -1.06
N ARG A 219 -5.76 -13.11 -1.37
CA ARG A 219 -5.96 -12.17 -2.48
C ARG A 219 -6.82 -11.00 -2.02
N SER A 220 -6.43 -9.80 -2.43
CA SER A 220 -7.24 -8.60 -2.20
C SER A 220 -8.58 -8.69 -2.91
N TYR A 221 -9.55 -7.93 -2.42
CA TYR A 221 -10.93 -7.98 -2.91
C TYR A 221 -11.50 -6.56 -3.09
N ARG A 222 -12.42 -6.45 -4.05
CA ARG A 222 -13.19 -5.26 -4.34
C ARG A 222 -14.63 -5.69 -4.61
N SER A 223 -15.58 -5.12 -3.91
CA SER A 223 -17.00 -5.39 -4.17
C SER A 223 -17.43 -4.82 -5.53
N LYS A 224 -18.38 -5.49 -6.19
CA LYS A 224 -18.99 -5.02 -7.44
C LYS A 224 -20.20 -4.10 -7.23
N LYS A 225 -20.73 -4.03 -6.00
CA LYS A 225 -21.92 -3.26 -5.60
C LYS A 225 -21.75 -2.67 -4.19
N SER A 226 -22.68 -1.78 -3.84
CA SER A 226 -22.90 -1.23 -2.50
C SER A 226 -23.06 -2.32 -1.44
N TYR A 227 -22.19 -2.39 -0.43
CA TYR A 227 -22.37 -3.21 0.77
C TYR A 227 -22.09 -2.35 2.01
N PRO A 228 -23.01 -2.28 3.00
CA PRO A 228 -22.71 -1.68 4.29
C PRO A 228 -21.66 -2.54 5.02
N LEU A 229 -20.75 -1.87 5.75
CA LEU A 229 -19.62 -2.44 6.50
C LEU A 229 -20.00 -3.38 7.67
N ASP A 230 -21.28 -3.72 7.81
CA ASP A 230 -21.84 -4.53 8.90
C ASP A 230 -22.30 -5.93 8.47
N THR A 231 -21.80 -6.43 7.34
CA THR A 231 -21.88 -7.85 7.03
C THR A 231 -20.61 -8.57 7.50
N ILE A 232 -20.82 -9.52 8.42
CA ILE A 232 -19.89 -10.45 9.11
C ILE A 232 -19.08 -11.37 8.14
N GLU A 233 -18.97 -10.99 6.88
CA GLU A 233 -18.07 -11.60 5.91
C GLU A 233 -17.02 -10.58 5.49
N ILE A 234 -16.19 -10.17 6.46
CA ILE A 234 -14.81 -9.79 6.16
C ILE A 234 -14.09 -11.09 5.76
N THR A 235 -14.54 -11.62 4.62
CA THR A 235 -14.15 -12.84 3.92
C THR A 235 -13.23 -13.78 4.70
N LYS A 236 -13.77 -14.88 5.23
CA LYS A 236 -12.98 -16.12 5.42
C LYS A 236 -12.06 -16.23 4.22
N GLY A 237 -10.75 -16.07 4.45
CA GLY A 237 -9.77 -15.65 3.45
C GLY A 237 -10.16 -16.13 2.06
N VAL A 238 -10.46 -15.19 1.15
CA VAL A 238 -10.86 -15.50 -0.23
C VAL A 238 -9.79 -16.38 -0.82
N THR A 239 -10.03 -17.69 -0.72
CA THR A 239 -9.26 -18.74 -1.33
C THR A 239 -9.95 -18.87 -2.67
N PRO A 240 -9.34 -18.39 -3.76
CA PRO A 240 -9.96 -18.51 -5.06
C PRO A 240 -9.95 -19.99 -5.45
N ASP A 241 -11.10 -20.48 -5.91
CA ASP A 241 -11.11 -21.70 -6.71
C ASP A 241 -10.05 -21.59 -7.80
N VAL A 242 -9.23 -22.63 -7.91
CA VAL A 242 -8.11 -22.78 -8.84
C VAL A 242 -8.61 -22.63 -10.28
#